data_AF-A0A317VVH6-F1
#
_entry.id   AF-A0A317VVH6-F1
#
_cell.length_a   1.000
_cell.length_b   1.000
_cell.length_c   1.000
_cell.angle_alpha   90.00
_cell.angle_beta   90.00
_cell.angle_gamma   90.00
#
_symmetry.space_group_name_H-M   'P 1'
#
loop_
_entity.id
_entity.type
_entity.pdbx_description
1 polymer ?
#
loop_
_entity_poly.entity_id
_entity_poly.type
_entity_poly.pdbx_seq_one_letter_code
_entity_poly.pdbx_strand_id
1 'polypeptide(L)'
;YVVVRFTARGNEVLRQLCHTDVQKEVWRFPSYEFIIRNGSLSVAQVRTWRPSYVNAILIASRGVRQPAPCNNITHSVFFKNIRLPGFWDGCCAGCKWKDHGARCAYASKGEVKYQPASIAALPRAIIEKLKD
;
A
#
# COMPACT_ATOMS: atom_id res chain seq x y z
N TYR A 1 3.53 -3.96 -16.67
CA TYR A 1 3.33 -3.38 -15.33
C TYR A 1 3.35 -1.87 -15.46
N VAL A 2 2.77 -1.15 -14.51
CA VAL A 2 2.78 0.33 -14.49
C VAL A 2 3.29 0.82 -13.14
N VAL A 3 4.06 1.91 -13.15
CA VAL A 3 4.53 2.59 -11.95
C VAL A 3 3.42 3.55 -11.51
N VAL A 4 3.04 3.48 -10.24
CA VAL A 4 2.01 4.32 -9.65
C VAL A 4 2.67 5.27 -8.66
N ARG A 5 2.39 6.55 -8.82
CA ARG A 5 2.75 7.62 -7.88
C ARG A 5 1.50 8.42 -7.57
N PHE A 6 1.27 8.72 -6.30
CA PHE A 6 0.15 9.58 -5.94
C PHE A 6 0.43 11.03 -6.34
N THR A 7 -0.53 11.65 -7.03
CA THR A 7 -0.62 13.10 -7.10
C THR A 7 -1.06 13.65 -5.74
N ALA A 8 -0.86 14.94 -5.48
CA ALA A 8 -1.36 15.59 -4.26
C ALA A 8 -2.87 15.35 -4.08
N ARG A 9 -3.65 15.49 -5.16
CA ARG A 9 -5.09 15.20 -5.16
C ARG A 9 -5.40 13.73 -4.89
N GLY A 10 -4.68 12.81 -5.53
CA GLY A 10 -4.87 11.37 -5.31
C GLY A 10 -4.55 10.95 -3.87
N ASN A 11 -3.50 11.51 -3.27
CA ASN A 11 -3.14 11.25 -1.88
C ASN A 11 -4.17 11.84 -0.90
N GLU A 12 -4.76 13.00 -1.22
CA GLU A 12 -5.86 13.59 -0.44
C GLU A 12 -7.14 12.77 -0.55
N VAL A 13 -7.49 12.28 -1.74
CA VAL A 13 -8.62 11.35 -1.90
C VAL A 13 -8.38 10.08 -1.08
N LEU A 14 -7.17 9.52 -1.09
CA LEU A 14 -6.83 8.38 -0.23
C LEU A 14 -7.00 8.69 1.27
N ARG A 15 -6.69 9.92 1.71
CA ARG A 15 -6.93 10.39 3.09
C ARG A 15 -8.40 10.29 3.46
N GLN A 16 -9.30 10.69 2.56
CA GLN A 16 -10.75 10.66 2.80
C GLN A 16 -11.30 9.23 2.95
N LEU A 17 -10.62 8.24 2.37
CA LEU A 17 -10.94 6.82 2.51
C LEU A 17 -10.39 6.18 3.80
N CYS A 18 -9.59 6.91 4.58
CA CYS A 18 -9.00 6.41 5.83
C CYS A 18 -9.95 6.66 7.01
N HIS A 19 -10.68 5.63 7.44
CA HIS A 19 -11.69 5.74 8.51
C HIS A 19 -11.16 5.32 9.88
N THR A 20 -10.16 4.44 9.93
CA THR A 20 -9.56 3.97 11.18
C THR A 20 -8.34 4.80 11.57
N ASP A 21 -8.03 4.85 12.86
CA ASP A 21 -6.85 5.58 13.35
C ASP A 21 -5.54 4.99 12.82
N VAL A 22 -5.49 3.66 12.67
CA VAL A 22 -4.35 2.97 12.06
C VAL A 22 -4.15 3.40 10.60
N GLN A 23 -5.23 3.52 9.81
CA GLN A 23 -5.12 4.02 8.43
C GLN A 23 -4.64 5.48 8.40
N LYS A 24 -5.16 6.33 9.28
CA LYS A 24 -4.76 7.75 9.37
C LYS A 24 -3.31 7.90 9.82
N GLU A 25 -2.85 7.08 10.75
CA GLU A 25 -1.45 7.00 11.21
C GLU A 25 -0.53 6.68 10.03
N VAL A 26 -0.80 5.57 9.34
CA VAL A 26 0.00 5.13 8.18
C VAL A 26 -0.10 6.11 7.02
N TRP A 27 -1.25 6.76 6.81
CA TRP A 27 -1.41 7.75 5.73
C TRP A 27 -0.40 8.90 5.84
N ARG A 28 -0.04 9.31 7.07
CA ARG A 28 0.94 10.38 7.34
C ARG A 28 2.37 10.02 6.97
N PHE A 29 2.66 8.74 6.72
CA PHE A 29 4.00 8.31 6.32
C PHE A 29 4.34 8.85 4.92
N PRO A 30 5.65 9.03 4.62
CA PRO A 30 6.09 9.36 3.27
C PRO A 30 5.49 8.37 2.26
N SER A 31 5.02 8.91 1.13
CA SER A 31 4.46 8.11 0.04
C SER A 31 5.53 7.84 -1.02
N TYR A 32 5.78 6.56 -1.25
CA TYR A 32 6.66 6.03 -2.28
C TYR A 32 5.87 5.56 -3.50
N GLU A 33 6.55 5.48 -4.63
CA GLU A 33 6.01 4.82 -5.82
C GLU A 33 5.91 3.30 -5.63
N PHE A 34 4.92 2.70 -6.28
CA PHE A 34 4.73 1.24 -6.27
C PHE A 34 4.32 0.75 -7.64
N ILE A 35 4.53 -0.54 -7.91
CA ILE A 35 4.31 -1.12 -9.23
C ILE A 35 3.11 -2.04 -9.19
N ILE A 36 2.20 -1.86 -10.14
CA ILE A 36 1.02 -2.72 -10.30
C ILE A 36 1.00 -3.40 -11.68
N ARG A 37 0.23 -4.49 -11.80
CA ARG A 37 -0.11 -5.08 -13.10
C ARG A 37 -1.03 -4.12 -13.86
N ASN A 38 -0.78 -3.95 -15.15
CA ASN A 38 -1.60 -3.04 -15.97
C ASN A 38 -3.07 -3.49 -15.94
N GLY A 39 -4.00 -2.54 -15.75
CA GLY A 39 -5.44 -2.80 -15.64
C GLY A 39 -5.92 -3.53 -14.36
N SER A 40 -5.03 -3.84 -13.41
CA SER A 40 -5.39 -4.63 -12.22
C SER A 40 -5.99 -3.83 -11.06
N LEU A 41 -5.84 -2.51 -11.07
CA LEU A 41 -6.36 -1.60 -10.07
C LEU A 41 -7.09 -0.47 -10.79
N SER A 42 -8.38 -0.31 -10.50
CA SER A 42 -9.20 0.79 -11.02
C SER A 42 -9.65 1.73 -9.91
N VAL A 43 -9.89 2.99 -10.25
CA VAL A 43 -10.44 3.98 -9.31
C VAL A 43 -11.80 3.53 -8.77
N ALA A 44 -12.62 2.88 -9.60
CA ALA A 44 -13.91 2.32 -9.19
C ALA A 44 -13.76 1.27 -8.07
N GLN A 45 -12.76 0.39 -8.14
CA GLN A 45 -12.49 -0.58 -7.07
C GLN A 45 -12.11 0.12 -5.77
N VAL A 46 -11.24 1.12 -5.82
CA VAL A 46 -10.81 1.88 -4.63
C VAL A 46 -11.97 2.65 -4.01
N ARG A 47 -12.87 3.19 -4.85
CA ARG A 47 -14.10 3.87 -4.43
C ARG A 47 -15.19 2.95 -3.86
N THR A 48 -14.97 1.64 -3.76
CA THR A 48 -15.83 0.76 -2.95
C THR A 48 -15.59 0.85 -1.45
N TRP A 49 -14.57 1.61 -1.02
CA TRP A 49 -14.23 1.87 0.39
C TRP A 49 -13.92 0.60 1.20
N ARG A 50 -13.65 -0.52 0.53
CA ARG A 50 -13.28 -1.77 1.19
C ARG A 50 -11.98 -1.56 1.98
N PRO A 51 -11.97 -1.83 3.31
CA PRO A 51 -10.79 -1.61 4.14
C PRO A 51 -9.55 -2.37 3.64
N SER A 52 -9.73 -3.57 3.09
CA SER A 52 -8.65 -4.37 2.50
C SER A 52 -7.93 -3.65 1.36
N TYR A 53 -8.67 -2.95 0.49
CA TYR A 53 -8.09 -2.22 -0.64
C TYR A 53 -7.37 -0.96 -0.18
N VAL A 54 -7.98 -0.18 0.71
CA VAL A 54 -7.35 1.02 1.30
C VAL A 54 -6.06 0.64 2.02
N ASN A 55 -6.10 -0.40 2.86
CA ASN A 55 -4.92 -0.86 3.61
C ASN A 55 -3.84 -1.39 2.68
N ALA A 56 -4.20 -2.16 1.65
CA ALA A 56 -3.22 -2.67 0.69
C ALA A 56 -2.51 -1.54 -0.08
N ILE A 57 -3.25 -0.49 -0.46
CA ILE A 57 -2.70 0.70 -1.11
C ILE A 57 -1.77 1.46 -0.15
N LEU A 58 -2.17 1.62 1.12
CA LEU A 58 -1.32 2.23 2.15
C LEU A 58 -0.04 1.43 2.35
N ILE A 59 -0.11 0.10 2.46
CA ILE A 59 1.06 -0.77 2.56
C ILE A 59 1.95 -0.62 1.33
N ALA A 60 1.40 -0.71 0.12
CA ALA A 60 2.17 -0.63 -1.11
C ALA A 60 2.91 0.70 -1.27
N SER A 61 2.29 1.79 -0.83
CA SER A 61 2.87 3.14 -0.99
C SER A 61 3.73 3.59 0.19
N ARG A 62 3.65 2.99 1.38
CA ARG A 62 4.36 3.48 2.58
C ARG A 62 5.22 2.42 3.28
N GLY A 63 5.08 1.17 2.85
CA GLY A 63 5.77 0.04 3.43
C GLY A 63 7.19 -0.16 2.91
N VAL A 64 7.78 -1.26 3.38
CA VAL A 64 9.16 -1.67 3.09
C VAL A 64 9.15 -2.82 2.11
N ARG A 65 9.94 -2.71 1.06
CA ARG A 65 10.15 -3.78 0.08
C ARG A 65 10.87 -4.96 0.75
N GLN A 66 10.32 -6.16 0.55
CA GLN A 66 10.94 -7.40 0.96
C GLN A 66 11.73 -8.03 -0.20
N PRO A 67 12.93 -8.58 0.06
CA PRO A 67 13.73 -9.25 -0.96
C PRO A 67 13.11 -10.58 -1.38
N ALA A 68 12.58 -11.34 -0.42
CA ALA A 68 11.91 -12.60 -0.68
C ALA A 68 10.51 -12.37 -1.28
N PRO A 69 9.96 -13.35 -2.03
CA PRO A 69 8.54 -13.39 -2.35
C PRO A 69 7.71 -13.91 -1.17
N CYS A 70 6.50 -13.39 -1.00
CA CYS A 70 5.51 -14.02 -0.14
C CYS A 70 4.92 -15.23 -0.88
N ASN A 71 4.93 -16.42 -0.29
CA ASN A 71 4.41 -17.64 -0.94
C ASN A 71 2.91 -17.59 -1.30
N ASN A 72 2.18 -16.62 -0.74
CA ASN A 72 0.76 -16.39 -1.01
C ASN A 72 0.49 -15.17 -1.91
N ILE A 73 1.52 -14.54 -2.47
CA ILE A 73 1.35 -13.48 -3.45
C ILE A 73 1.14 -14.07 -4.85
N THR A 74 0.09 -13.65 -5.54
CA THR A 74 -0.16 -14.07 -6.93
C THR A 74 0.19 -12.99 -7.95
N HIS A 75 0.91 -11.94 -7.53
CA HIS A 75 1.20 -10.71 -8.31
C HIS A 75 -0.03 -10.20 -9.09
N SER A 76 -1.25 -10.39 -8.54
CA SER A 76 -2.49 -10.12 -9.25
C SER A 76 -2.69 -8.62 -9.43
N VAL A 77 -2.29 -7.84 -8.43
CA VAL A 77 -2.33 -6.38 -8.41
C VAL A 77 -0.94 -5.81 -8.23
N PHE A 78 -0.31 -6.03 -7.08
CA PHE A 78 1.02 -5.48 -6.76
C PHE A 78 2.13 -6.40 -7.27
N PHE A 79 3.12 -5.81 -7.96
CA PHE A 79 4.27 -6.54 -8.49
C PHE A 79 5.36 -6.78 -7.45
N LYS A 80 5.62 -5.79 -6.58
CA LYS A 80 6.63 -5.89 -5.52
C LYS A 80 6.01 -6.41 -4.23
N ASN A 81 6.79 -7.17 -3.48
CA ASN A 81 6.46 -7.58 -2.12
C ASN A 81 6.73 -6.42 -1.17
N ILE A 82 5.71 -5.63 -0.89
CA ILE A 82 5.80 -4.53 0.09
C ILE A 82 4.96 -4.91 1.29
N ARG A 83 5.56 -4.82 2.48
CA ARG A 83 4.91 -5.09 3.77
C ARG A 83 5.04 -3.88 4.69
N LEU A 84 4.25 -3.84 5.75
CA LEU A 84 4.35 -2.75 6.74
C LEU A 84 4.45 -3.33 8.17
N PRO A 85 5.67 -3.53 8.70
CA PRO A 85 5.90 -4.14 10.01
C PRO A 85 5.11 -3.50 11.16
N GLY A 86 4.52 -4.32 12.03
CA GLY A 86 3.69 -3.86 13.16
C GLY A 86 2.35 -3.19 12.79
N PHE A 87 1.96 -3.17 11.52
CA PHE A 87 0.66 -2.71 11.05
C PHE A 87 -0.07 -3.83 10.30
N TRP A 88 -1.35 -4.08 10.64
CA TRP A 88 -2.15 -5.16 10.06
C TRP A 88 -1.42 -6.51 10.06
N ASP A 89 -0.89 -6.88 11.23
CA ASP A 89 -0.05 -8.07 11.47
C ASP A 89 1.19 -8.14 10.57
N GLY A 90 1.66 -6.99 10.09
CA GLY A 90 2.78 -6.88 9.19
C GLY A 90 2.48 -7.22 7.73
N CYS A 91 1.31 -7.75 7.37
CA CYS A 91 1.12 -8.42 6.08
C CYS A 91 1.49 -7.60 4.82
N CYS A 92 1.79 -8.29 3.71
CA CYS A 92 2.10 -7.61 2.45
C CYS A 92 0.85 -7.05 1.74
N ALA A 93 1.03 -6.04 0.89
CA ALA A 93 -0.05 -5.40 0.15
C ALA A 93 -0.87 -6.40 -0.69
N GLY A 94 -0.22 -7.37 -1.33
CA GLY A 94 -0.89 -8.39 -2.13
C GLY A 94 -1.81 -9.31 -1.30
N CYS A 95 -1.34 -9.76 -0.13
CA CYS A 95 -2.17 -10.54 0.79
C CYS A 95 -3.27 -9.67 1.39
N LYS A 96 -2.99 -8.41 1.73
CA LYS A 96 -4.00 -7.52 2.30
C LYS A 96 -5.10 -7.18 1.29
N TRP A 97 -4.77 -7.04 0.01
CA TRP A 97 -5.75 -6.76 -1.05
C TRP A 97 -6.85 -7.82 -1.12
N LYS A 98 -6.46 -9.10 -1.01
CA LYS A 98 -7.38 -10.23 -0.98
C LYS A 98 -8.02 -10.46 0.40
N ASP A 99 -7.70 -9.61 1.37
CA ASP A 99 -8.03 -9.76 2.78
C ASP A 99 -7.52 -11.09 3.41
N HIS A 100 -6.41 -11.61 2.88
CA HIS A 100 -5.75 -12.82 3.36
C HIS A 100 -4.52 -12.50 4.20
N GLY A 101 -4.54 -11.41 4.97
CA GLY A 101 -3.41 -10.92 5.76
C GLY A 101 -2.86 -11.98 6.73
N ALA A 102 -3.73 -12.74 7.38
CA ALA A 102 -3.38 -13.81 8.31
C ALA A 102 -2.64 -14.99 7.67
N ARG A 103 -2.74 -15.17 6.35
CA ARG A 103 -2.01 -16.20 5.58
C ARG A 103 -0.72 -15.65 4.99
N CYS A 104 -0.38 -14.38 5.19
CA CYS A 104 0.82 -13.80 4.62
C CYS A 104 2.05 -14.50 5.21
N ALA A 105 3.01 -14.89 4.37
CA ALA A 105 4.26 -15.51 4.81
C ALA A 105 5.08 -14.58 5.74
N TYR A 106 4.79 -13.28 5.70
CA TYR A 106 5.43 -12.30 6.56
C TYR A 106 4.58 -11.94 7.79
N ALA A 107 3.37 -12.47 7.95
CA ALA A 107 2.51 -12.09 9.06
C ALA A 107 3.20 -12.36 10.40
N SER A 108 3.34 -11.32 11.21
CA SER A 108 3.96 -11.38 12.53
C SER A 108 3.17 -10.51 13.49
N LYS A 109 2.51 -11.14 14.46
CA LYS A 109 1.72 -10.44 15.47
C LYS A 109 2.64 -9.84 16.53
N GLY A 110 2.35 -8.61 16.94
CA GLY A 110 3.12 -7.93 17.98
C GLY A 110 4.52 -7.50 17.55
N GLU A 111 4.83 -7.53 16.26
CA GLU A 111 6.06 -6.93 15.74
C GLU A 111 6.07 -5.42 16.02
N VAL A 112 7.26 -4.88 16.27
CA VAL A 112 7.47 -3.45 16.46
C VAL A 112 6.95 -2.67 15.24
N LYS A 113 6.17 -1.63 15.50
CA LYS A 113 5.67 -0.73 14.46
C LYS A 113 6.82 -0.10 13.69
N TYR A 114 6.79 -0.27 12.37
CA TYR A 114 7.69 0.42 11.47
C TYR A 114 7.57 1.94 11.64
N GLN A 115 8.71 2.59 11.77
CA GLN A 115 8.82 4.05 11.77
C GLN A 115 9.59 4.45 10.51
N PRO A 116 8.98 5.19 9.57
CA PRO A 116 9.71 5.67 8.41
C PRO A 116 10.76 6.71 8.84
N ALA A 117 11.94 6.66 8.24
CA ALA A 117 12.89 7.78 8.33
C ALA A 117 12.20 9.08 7.85
N SER A 118 12.50 10.21 8.49
CA SER A 118 11.78 11.46 8.28
C SER A 118 11.74 11.91 6.80
N ILE A 119 10.65 12.59 6.42
CA ILE A 119 10.17 12.89 5.05
C ILE A 119 11.02 13.96 4.30
N ALA A 120 12.23 14.31 4.75
CA ALA A 120 12.98 15.42 4.16
C ALA A 120 13.43 15.20 2.69
N ALA A 121 13.30 13.99 2.13
CA ALA A 121 14.04 13.59 0.92
C ALA A 121 13.21 13.14 -0.31
N LEU A 122 11.87 13.26 -0.34
CA LEU A 122 11.12 12.72 -1.49
C LEU A 122 10.96 13.72 -2.67
N PRO A 123 11.42 13.36 -3.89
CA PRO A 123 11.23 14.19 -5.08
C PRO A 123 9.76 14.18 -5.51
N ARG A 124 9.17 15.38 -5.54
CA ARG A 124 7.77 15.69 -5.90
C ARG A 124 7.50 15.66 -7.42
N ALA A 125 8.19 14.84 -8.19
CA ALA A 125 8.00 14.85 -9.64
C ALA A 125 6.65 14.20 -10.04
N ILE A 126 5.85 14.93 -10.82
CA ILE A 126 4.54 14.50 -11.34
C ILE A 126 4.77 13.70 -12.61
N ILE A 127 4.47 12.39 -12.65
CA ILE A 127 4.25 11.67 -13.91
C ILE A 127 3.15 10.60 -13.71
N GLU A 128 2.27 10.56 -14.71
CA GLU A 128 1.09 9.71 -14.96
C GLU A 128 -0.13 9.82 -14.02
N LYS A 129 -1.07 10.66 -14.46
CA LYS A 129 -2.49 10.56 -14.09
C LYS A 129 -3.03 9.22 -14.60
N LEU A 130 -3.55 8.39 -13.71
CA LEU A 130 -4.61 7.45 -14.09
C LEU A 130 -5.75 8.30 -14.64
N LYS A 131 -5.97 8.25 -15.96
CA LYS A 131 -7.16 8.84 -16.58
C LYS A 131 -8.37 8.00 -16.16
N ASP A 132 -9.48 8.71 -15.91
CA ASP A 132 -10.78 8.12 -15.60
C ASP A 132 -11.24 7.12 -16.69
#